data_AF-A0A661XBV4-F1
#
_entry.id   AF-A0A661XBV4-F1
#
_cell.length_a   1.000
_cell.length_b   1.000
_cell.length_c   1.000
_cell.angle_alpha   90.00
_cell.angle_beta   90.00
_cell.angle_gamma   90.00
#
_symmetry.space_group_name_H-M   'P 1'
#
loop_
_entity.id
_entity.type
_entity.pdbx_description
1 polymer ?
#
loop_
_entity_poly.entity_id
_entity_poly.type
_entity_poly.pdbx_seq_one_letter_code
_entity_poly.pdbx_strand_id
1 'polypeptide(L)'
;MKITRFTKLLFVIADLIGIYISFNLAYHIRFYSGIFPVFFGIPPYSGYLKAIPLVAIVWILIFWQSGIYRKLHYDFLLDFFQIFRASIIAIIITVALGFFYREFSYSRLVAIIMLFIAPFI
;
A
#
# COMPACT_ATOMS: atom_id res chain seq x y z
N MET A 1 -11.18 -21.78 8.60
CA MET A 1 -12.42 -21.80 7.79
C MET A 1 -12.09 -21.51 6.32
N LYS A 2 -12.66 -22.22 5.34
CA LYS A 2 -12.43 -21.90 3.90
C LYS A 2 -13.20 -20.62 3.57
N ILE A 3 -12.51 -19.61 3.04
CA ILE A 3 -13.13 -18.33 2.65
C ILE A 3 -13.98 -18.55 1.39
N THR A 4 -15.25 -18.14 1.42
CA THR A 4 -16.15 -18.22 0.26
C THR A 4 -15.74 -17.19 -0.80
N ARG A 5 -16.15 -17.38 -2.06
CA ARG A 5 -15.80 -16.44 -3.15
C ARG A 5 -16.27 -15.01 -2.85
N PHE A 6 -17.43 -14.87 -2.24
CA PHE A 6 -18.00 -13.57 -1.86
C PHE A 6 -17.16 -12.86 -0.79
N THR A 7 -16.76 -13.57 0.26
CA THR A 7 -15.91 -13.01 1.33
C THR A 7 -14.53 -12.60 0.80
N LYS A 8 -13.95 -13.34 -0.16
CA LYS A 8 -12.69 -12.93 -0.82
C LYS A 8 -12.84 -11.61 -1.56
N LEU A 9 -13.95 -11.44 -2.29
CA LEU A 9 -14.22 -10.19 -3.01
C LEU A 9 -14.31 -9.01 -2.04
N LEU A 10 -15.00 -9.19 -0.90
CA LEU A 10 -15.09 -8.17 0.14
C LEU A 10 -13.71 -7.80 0.71
N PHE A 11 -12.84 -8.78 0.98
CA PHE A 11 -11.48 -8.49 1.44
C PHE A 11 -10.65 -7.75 0.39
N VAL A 12 -10.74 -8.13 -0.89
CA VAL A 12 -10.04 -7.39 -1.96
C VAL A 12 -10.56 -5.96 -2.08
N ILE A 13 -11.87 -5.73 -1.96
CA ILE A 13 -12.45 -4.38 -1.98
C ILE A 13 -12.00 -3.57 -0.76
N ALA A 14 -11.97 -4.19 0.43
CA ALA A 14 -11.47 -3.56 1.64
C ALA A 14 -10.00 -3.14 1.47
N ASP A 15 -9.15 -4.03 0.95
CA ASP A 15 -7.74 -3.72 0.70
C ASP A 15 -7.57 -2.61 -0.35
N LEU A 16 -8.39 -2.58 -1.41
CA LEU A 16 -8.36 -1.48 -2.38
C LEU A 16 -8.64 -0.12 -1.73
N ILE A 17 -9.64 -0.07 -0.85
CA ILE A 17 -10.00 1.12 -0.09
C ILE A 17 -8.86 1.46 0.88
N GLY A 18 -8.32 0.47 1.58
CA GLY A 18 -7.21 0.62 2.52
C GLY A 18 -5.95 1.16 1.85
N ILE A 19 -5.59 0.64 0.67
CA ILE A 19 -4.47 1.12 -0.15
C ILE A 19 -4.70 2.57 -0.57
N TYR A 20 -5.90 2.90 -1.05
CA TYR A 20 -6.26 4.28 -1.43
C TYR A 20 -6.09 5.23 -0.24
N ILE A 21 -6.69 4.90 0.91
CA ILE A 21 -6.62 5.70 2.13
C ILE A 21 -5.17 5.83 2.62
N SER A 22 -4.43 4.72 2.68
CA SER A 22 -3.03 4.70 3.13
C SER A 22 -2.15 5.58 2.28
N PHE A 23 -2.34 5.55 0.96
CA PHE A 23 -1.57 6.36 0.03
C PHE A 23 -1.89 7.87 0.19
N ASN A 24 -3.17 8.22 0.34
CA ASN A 24 -3.62 9.59 0.63
C ASN A 24 -3.02 10.10 1.95
N LEU A 25 -3.13 9.31 3.02
CA LEU A 25 -2.58 9.64 4.34
C LEU A 25 -1.07 9.79 4.28
N ALA A 26 -0.36 8.87 3.62
CA ALA A 26 1.10 8.95 3.48
C ALA A 26 1.54 10.21 2.72
N TYR A 27 0.80 10.60 1.67
CA TYR A 27 1.04 11.85 0.95
C TYR A 27 0.82 13.07 1.86
N HIS A 28 -0.30 13.13 2.58
CA HIS A 28 -0.59 14.23 3.51
C HIS A 28 0.42 14.32 4.65
N ILE A 29 0.75 13.19 5.27
CA ILE A 29 1.77 13.14 6.33
C ILE A 29 3.13 13.58 5.77
N ARG A 30 3.52 13.15 4.57
CA ARG A 30 4.83 13.54 4.02
C ARG A 30 4.95 15.02 3.72
N PHE A 31 3.90 15.66 3.20
CA PHE A 31 4.02 16.99 2.61
C PHE A 31 3.33 18.10 3.43
N TYR A 32 2.37 17.77 4.28
CA TYR A 32 1.54 18.76 5.00
C TYR A 32 1.63 18.67 6.53
N SER A 33 2.16 17.58 7.11
CA SER A 33 2.24 17.45 8.57
C SER A 33 3.31 18.32 9.24
N GLY A 34 4.29 18.81 8.48
CA GLY A 34 5.47 19.50 9.02
C GLY A 34 6.49 18.60 9.75
N ILE A 35 6.23 17.29 9.84
CA ILE A 35 7.14 16.32 10.51
C ILE A 35 8.45 16.16 9.74
N PHE A 36 8.38 16.18 8.40
CA PHE A 36 9.54 16.00 7.53
C PHE A 36 9.78 17.26 6.69
N PRO A 37 11.04 17.74 6.60
CA PRO A 37 11.35 18.90 5.78
C PRO A 37 11.07 18.64 4.28
N VAL A 38 10.56 19.65 3.60
CA VAL A 38 10.25 19.64 2.16
C VAL A 38 11.22 20.59 1.46
N PHE A 39 12.27 20.03 0.84
CA PHE A 39 13.34 20.83 0.22
C PHE A 39 13.02 21.29 -1.21
N PHE A 40 12.17 20.56 -1.94
CA PHE A 40 11.94 20.75 -3.39
C PHE A 40 10.48 21.15 -3.70
N GLY A 41 9.77 21.72 -2.73
CA GLY A 41 8.34 22.00 -2.85
C GLY A 41 7.46 20.76 -2.81
N ILE A 42 6.14 20.97 -2.88
CA ILE A 42 5.15 19.90 -2.83
C ILE A 42 4.80 19.49 -4.27
N PRO A 43 5.03 18.23 -4.65
CA PRO A 43 4.70 17.75 -5.99
C PRO A 43 3.19 17.73 -6.23
N PRO A 44 2.71 17.86 -7.49
CA PRO A 44 1.28 17.91 -7.76
C PRO A 44 0.58 16.59 -7.43
N TYR A 45 -0.54 16.69 -6.73
CA TYR A 45 -1.29 15.53 -6.23
C TYR A 45 -1.81 14.61 -7.35
N SER A 46 -2.04 15.15 -8.55
CA SER A 46 -2.48 14.38 -9.72
C SER A 46 -1.48 13.29 -10.12
N GLY A 47 -0.16 13.51 -9.96
CA GLY A 47 0.86 12.50 -10.23
C GLY A 47 0.81 11.32 -9.26
N TYR A 48 0.40 11.58 -8.02
CA TYR A 48 0.20 10.59 -6.97
C TYR A 48 -1.08 9.78 -7.22
N LEU A 49 -2.18 10.43 -7.58
CA LEU A 49 -3.43 9.75 -7.93
C LEU A 49 -3.27 8.77 -9.09
N LYS A 50 -2.51 9.15 -10.13
CA LYS A 50 -2.21 8.28 -11.28
C LYS A 50 -1.41 7.02 -10.90
N ALA A 51 -0.66 7.06 -9.80
CA ALA A 51 0.11 5.91 -9.33
C ALA A 51 -0.77 4.88 -8.60
N ILE A 52 -1.86 5.31 -7.95
CA ILE A 52 -2.69 4.45 -7.10
C ILE A 52 -3.15 3.17 -7.80
N PRO A 53 -3.63 3.17 -9.06
CA PRO A 53 -4.04 1.94 -9.73
C PRO A 53 -2.88 0.93 -9.86
N LEU A 54 -1.69 1.40 -10.19
CA LEU A 54 -0.51 0.54 -10.30
C LEU A 54 -0.13 -0.04 -8.93
N VAL A 55 -0.12 0.81 -7.89
CA VAL A 55 0.14 0.37 -6.51
C VAL A 55 -0.90 -0.67 -6.07
N ALA A 56 -2.18 -0.41 -6.30
CA ALA A 56 -3.27 -1.31 -5.96
C ALA A 56 -3.12 -2.70 -6.62
N ILE A 57 -2.79 -2.73 -7.92
CA ILE A 57 -2.55 -3.99 -8.64
C ILE A 57 -1.38 -4.76 -8.02
N VAL A 58 -0.25 -4.09 -7.78
CA VAL A 58 0.94 -4.72 -7.18
C VAL A 58 0.59 -5.32 -5.82
N TRP A 59 -0.07 -4.55 -4.95
CA TRP A 59 -0.40 -4.97 -3.60
C TRP A 59 -1.37 -6.14 -3.58
N ILE A 60 -2.46 -6.09 -4.36
CA ILE A 60 -3.41 -7.21 -4.46
C ILE A 60 -2.72 -8.48 -4.97
N LEU A 61 -1.86 -8.36 -5.99
CA LEU A 61 -1.13 -9.51 -6.53
C LEU A 61 -0.23 -10.14 -5.47
N ILE A 62 0.50 -9.33 -4.71
CA ILE A 62 1.36 -9.80 -3.63
C ILE A 62 0.55 -10.41 -2.48
N PHE A 63 -0.59 -9.82 -2.10
CA PHE A 63 -1.46 -10.37 -1.05
C PHE A 63 -2.11 -11.69 -1.49
N TRP A 64 -2.50 -11.78 -2.76
CA TRP A 64 -3.02 -13.01 -3.35
C TRP A 64 -1.97 -14.13 -3.40
N GLN A 65 -0.75 -13.83 -3.85
CA GLN A 65 0.38 -14.78 -3.86
C GLN A 65 0.79 -15.20 -2.45
N SER A 66 0.74 -14.27 -1.49
CA SER A 66 1.04 -14.53 -0.08
C SER A 66 -0.03 -15.37 0.61
N GLY A 67 -1.16 -15.63 -0.06
CA GLY A 67 -2.22 -16.51 0.44
C GLY A 67 -3.15 -15.87 1.47
N ILE A 68 -3.09 -14.55 1.65
CA ILE A 68 -3.89 -13.79 2.63
C ILE A 68 -5.39 -14.02 2.39
N TYR A 69 -5.82 -14.06 1.12
CA TYR A 69 -7.22 -14.33 0.76
C TYR A 69 -7.63 -15.81 0.79
N ARG A 70 -6.76 -16.73 1.23
CA ARG A 70 -7.01 -18.18 1.14
C ARG A 70 -7.56 -18.77 2.44
N LYS A 71 -7.08 -18.30 3.58
CA LYS A 71 -7.46 -18.79 4.91
C LYS A 71 -7.43 -17.63 5.91
N LEU A 72 -8.44 -17.57 6.77
CA LEU A 72 -8.36 -16.83 8.02
C LEU A 72 -7.63 -17.70 9.04
N HIS A 73 -6.58 -17.17 9.67
CA HIS A 73 -6.01 -17.78 10.86
C HIS A 73 -6.81 -17.31 12.08
N TYR A 74 -6.75 -18.08 13.17
CA TYR A 74 -7.36 -17.66 14.45
C TYR A 74 -6.40 -16.83 15.30
N ASP A 75 -5.13 -16.75 14.87
CA ASP A 75 -4.07 -16.04 15.56
C ASP A 75 -3.81 -14.71 14.85
N PHE A 76 -4.21 -13.65 15.53
CA PHE A 76 -4.04 -12.27 15.07
C PHE A 76 -2.57 -11.92 14.80
N LEU A 77 -1.63 -12.44 15.59
CA LEU A 77 -0.21 -12.14 15.41
C LEU A 77 0.33 -12.77 14.13
N LEU A 78 -0.06 -14.01 13.85
CA LEU A 78 0.35 -14.69 12.61
C LEU A 78 -0.20 -13.99 11.37
N ASP A 79 -1.47 -13.58 11.41
CA ASP A 79 -2.09 -12.81 10.33
C ASP A 79 -1.37 -11.47 10.13
N PHE A 80 -1.09 -10.74 11.21
CA PHE A 80 -0.36 -9.48 11.16
C PHE A 80 1.04 -9.66 10.56
N PHE A 81 1.81 -10.66 11.01
CA PHE A 81 3.14 -10.92 10.45
C PHE A 81 3.11 -11.31 8.97
N GLN A 82 2.09 -12.07 8.55
CA GLN A 82 1.91 -12.42 7.15
C GLN A 82 1.60 -11.20 6.29
N ILE A 83 0.68 -10.35 6.72
CA ILE A 83 0.31 -9.09 6.04
C ILE A 83 1.50 -8.13 6.00
N PHE A 84 2.21 -7.98 7.12
CA PHE A 84 3.38 -7.10 7.22
C PHE A 84 4.49 -7.54 6.27
N ARG A 85 4.83 -8.83 6.24
CA ARG A 85 5.81 -9.38 5.30
C ARG A 85 5.39 -9.17 3.85
N ALA A 86 4.12 -9.41 3.51
CA ALA A 86 3.61 -9.18 2.18
C ALA A 86 3.68 -7.69 1.79
N SER A 87 3.40 -6.80 2.74
CA SER A 87 3.46 -5.34 2.55
C SER A 87 4.89 -4.86 2.29
N ILE A 88 5.90 -5.44 2.95
CA ILE A 88 7.33 -5.17 2.65
C ILE A 88 7.65 -5.53 1.19
N ILE A 89 7.20 -6.70 0.72
CA ILE A 89 7.44 -7.11 -0.66
C ILE A 89 6.72 -6.18 -1.63
N ALA A 90 5.46 -5.85 -1.35
CA ALA A 90 4.65 -4.95 -2.17
C ALA A 90 5.26 -3.55 -2.27
N ILE A 91 5.78 -3.00 -1.17
CA ILE A 91 6.41 -1.68 -1.18
C ILE A 91 7.73 -1.67 -1.96
N ILE A 92 8.56 -2.72 -1.84
CA ILE A 92 9.81 -2.84 -2.60
C ILE A 92 9.49 -2.82 -4.10
N ILE A 93 8.51 -3.62 -4.53
CA ILE A 93 8.09 -3.68 -5.94
C ILE A 93 7.49 -2.35 -6.38
N THR A 94 6.65 -1.72 -5.56
CA THR A 94 6.04 -0.41 -5.85
C THR A 94 7.12 0.65 -6.08
N VAL A 95 8.12 0.72 -5.19
CA VAL A 95 9.23 1.66 -5.31
C VAL A 95 10.08 1.35 -6.54
N ALA A 96 10.39 0.09 -6.79
CA ALA A 96 11.12 -0.36 -7.97
C ALA A 96 10.40 0.08 -9.27
N LEU A 97 9.09 -0.14 -9.36
CA LEU A 97 8.27 0.29 -10.49
C LEU A 97 8.21 1.81 -10.63
N GLY A 98 8.19 2.53 -9.51
CA GLY A 98 8.26 3.99 -9.49
C GLY A 98 9.53 4.56 -10.14
N PHE A 99 10.66 3.84 -10.15
CA PHE A 99 11.87 4.28 -10.86
C PHE A 99 11.77 4.20 -12.38
N PHE A 100 10.93 3.31 -12.93
CA PHE A 100 10.69 3.26 -14.37
C PHE A 100 9.83 4.44 -14.85
N TYR A 101 9.05 5.03 -13.96
CA TYR A 101 8.23 6.21 -14.24
C TYR A 101 9.08 7.48 -14.15
N ARG A 102 9.80 7.82 -15.24
CA ARG A 102 10.74 8.96 -15.26
C ARG A 102 10.09 10.34 -15.33
N GLU A 103 8.82 10.43 -15.72
CA GLU A 103 8.11 11.72 -15.83
C GLU A 103 7.79 12.33 -14.45
N PHE A 104 7.84 11.54 -13.37
CA PHE A 104 7.50 12.01 -12.03
C PHE A 104 8.40 11.39 -10.97
N SER A 105 9.10 12.24 -10.21
CA SER A 105 9.95 11.79 -9.10
C SER A 105 9.12 11.56 -7.84
N TYR A 106 8.79 10.30 -7.57
CA TYR A 106 8.07 9.92 -6.34
C TYR A 106 8.97 9.97 -5.09
N SER A 107 8.42 10.49 -4.00
CA SER A 107 9.07 10.50 -2.68
C SER A 107 9.10 9.10 -2.06
N ARG A 108 10.30 8.55 -1.85
CA ARG A 108 10.49 7.25 -1.18
C ARG A 108 9.95 7.23 0.25
N LEU A 109 9.90 8.40 0.91
CA LEU A 109 9.32 8.53 2.24
C LEU A 109 7.80 8.28 2.23
N VAL A 110 7.08 8.64 1.15
CA VAL A 110 5.65 8.29 1.03
C VAL A 110 5.48 6.78 1.04
N ALA A 111 6.35 6.06 0.32
CA ALA A 111 6.33 4.60 0.31
C ALA A 111 6.61 4.00 1.70
N ILE A 112 7.58 4.54 2.43
CA ILE A 112 7.89 4.09 3.80
C ILE A 112 6.72 4.38 4.75
N ILE A 113 6.14 5.58 4.70
CA ILE A 113 4.99 5.94 5.55
C ILE A 113 3.80 5.03 5.22
N MET A 114 3.55 4.79 3.93
CA MET A 114 2.49 3.88 3.50
C MET A 114 2.67 2.46 4.05
N LEU A 115 3.91 1.94 4.10
CA LEU A 115 4.21 0.62 4.68
C LEU A 115 3.78 0.52 6.16
N PHE A 116 3.92 1.61 6.93
CA PHE A 116 3.52 1.62 8.34
C PHE A 116 2.02 1.87 8.55
N ILE A 117 1.30 2.34 7.55
CA ILE A 117 -0.15 2.62 7.66
C ILE A 117 -0.96 1.43 7.12
N ALA A 118 -0.60 0.93 5.95
CA ALA A 118 -1.41 -0.04 5.22
C ALA A 118 -1.69 -1.36 5.95
N PRO A 119 -0.78 -1.94 6.76
CA PRO A 119 -1.06 -3.16 7.52
C PRO A 119 -2.10 -3.00 8.65
N PHE A 120 -2.47 -1.76 8.99
CA PHE A 120 -3.38 -1.44 10.10
C PHE A 120 -4.77 -1.00 9.65
N ILE A 121 -5.01 -0.84 8.34
CA ILE A 121 -6.29 -0.45 7.73
C ILE A 121 -6.90 -1.67 7.07
#